data_AF-A0A542EHF1-F1
#
_entry.id   AF-A0A542EHF1-F1
#
_cell.length_a   1.000
_cell.length_b   1.000
_cell.length_c   1.000
_cell.angle_alpha   90.00
_cell.angle_beta   90.00
_cell.angle_gamma   90.00
#
_symmetry.space_group_name_H-M   'P 1'
#
loop_
_entity.id
_entity.type
_entity.pdbx_description
1 polymer ?
#
loop_
_entity_poly.entity_id
_entity_poly.type
_entity_poly.pdbx_seq_one_letter_code
_entity_poly.pdbx_strand_id
1 'polypeptide(L)'
;MTDQTGKPNDSEQDAATDAAQNVVDDVTSYEYSGDKDRIEHKLDEGLDQAGVELDSAEKKRVVQDIDALKDDEGAGTPDVERARPKE
;
A
#
# COMPACT_ATOMS: atom_id res chain seq x y z
N MET A 1 -25.10 9.94 -24.54
CA MET A 1 -25.02 8.80 -23.61
C MET A 1 -24.79 9.40 -22.24
N THR A 2 -25.73 9.13 -21.34
CA THR A 2 -25.88 9.76 -20.02
C THR A 2 -24.82 9.28 -19.02
N ASP A 3 -24.36 10.22 -18.19
CA ASP A 3 -23.93 10.04 -16.79
C ASP A 3 -22.80 9.04 -16.47
N GLN A 4 -21.58 9.55 -16.25
CA GLN A 4 -20.59 8.88 -15.39
C GLN A 4 -20.03 9.88 -14.37
N THR A 5 -20.81 10.10 -13.32
CA THR A 5 -20.36 10.68 -12.06
C THR A 5 -19.28 9.79 -11.43
N GLY A 6 -18.03 10.28 -11.39
CA GLY A 6 -17.14 10.21 -10.22
C GLY A 6 -16.88 8.87 -9.53
N LYS A 7 -16.77 7.75 -10.24
CA LYS A 7 -16.14 6.53 -9.71
C LYS A 7 -14.85 6.28 -10.49
N PRO A 8 -13.69 6.11 -9.82
CA PRO A 8 -12.51 5.60 -10.50
C PRO A 8 -12.94 4.29 -11.18
N ASN A 9 -12.72 4.23 -12.49
CA ASN A 9 -13.05 3.05 -13.28
C ASN A 9 -12.27 1.86 -12.70
N ASP A 10 -12.82 0.64 -12.75
CA ASP A 10 -12.16 -0.53 -12.14
C ASP A 10 -10.68 -0.65 -12.56
N SER A 11 -10.37 -0.31 -13.82
CA SER A 11 -9.00 -0.27 -14.34
C SER A 11 -8.06 0.77 -13.69
N GLU A 12 -8.57 1.89 -13.19
CA GLU A 12 -7.79 2.90 -12.45
C GLU A 12 -7.55 2.47 -11.00
N GLN A 13 -8.49 1.73 -10.43
CA GLN A 13 -8.35 1.10 -9.11
C GLN A 13 -7.35 -0.06 -9.14
N ASP A 14 -7.38 -0.88 -10.19
CA ASP A 14 -6.41 -1.95 -10.40
C ASP A 14 -5.00 -1.37 -10.52
N ALA A 15 -4.82 -0.34 -11.37
CA ALA A 15 -3.53 0.33 -11.52
C ALA A 15 -3.04 0.99 -10.22
N ALA A 16 -3.95 1.57 -9.43
CA ALA A 16 -3.60 2.13 -8.13
C ALA A 16 -3.17 1.04 -7.14
N THR A 17 -3.85 -0.12 -7.17
CA THR A 17 -3.55 -1.27 -6.32
C THR A 17 -2.20 -1.88 -6.69
N ASP A 18 -1.91 -2.03 -7.98
CA ASP A 18 -0.59 -2.47 -8.47
C ASP A 18 0.52 -1.49 -8.05
N ALA A 19 0.27 -0.18 -8.15
CA ALA A 19 1.25 0.83 -7.73
C ALA A 19 1.49 0.78 -6.21
N ALA A 20 0.42 0.63 -5.40
CA ALA A 20 0.54 0.46 -3.97
C ALA A 20 1.27 -0.85 -3.60
N GLN A 21 1.04 -1.95 -4.33
CA GLN A 21 1.74 -3.20 -4.11
C GLN A 21 3.25 -3.05 -4.30
N ASN A 22 3.68 -2.36 -5.37
CA ASN A 22 5.11 -2.10 -5.59
C ASN A 22 5.74 -1.32 -4.42
N VAL A 23 5.02 -0.35 -3.84
CA VAL A 23 5.50 0.38 -2.66
C VAL A 23 5.62 -0.56 -1.45
N VAL A 24 4.66 -1.45 -1.23
CA VAL A 24 4.70 -2.42 -0.13
C VAL A 24 5.85 -3.41 -0.30
N ASP A 25 6.11 -3.87 -1.52
CA ASP A 25 7.27 -4.70 -1.87
C ASP A 25 8.59 -3.98 -1.57
N ASP A 26 8.72 -2.73 -2.00
CA ASP A 26 9.90 -1.91 -1.76
C ASP A 26 10.14 -1.71 -0.26
N VAL A 27 9.12 -1.29 0.49
CA VAL A 27 9.21 -1.09 1.95
C VAL A 27 9.57 -2.40 2.64
N THR A 28 8.91 -3.50 2.31
CA THR A 28 9.18 -4.81 2.91
C THR A 28 10.61 -5.28 2.69
N SER A 29 11.19 -4.99 1.52
CA SER A 29 12.58 -5.36 1.21
C SER A 29 13.63 -4.71 2.13
N TYR A 30 13.33 -3.53 2.69
CA TYR A 30 14.24 -2.78 3.55
C TYR A 30 13.99 -2.97 5.04
N GLU A 31 12.81 -3.45 5.43
CA GLU A 31 12.30 -3.33 6.79
C GLU A 31 12.61 -4.53 7.71
N TYR A 32 13.59 -5.36 7.34
CA TYR A 32 14.22 -6.35 8.24
C TYR A 32 14.81 -5.75 9.54
N SER A 33 14.84 -4.42 9.70
CA SER A 33 15.46 -3.75 10.85
C SER A 33 14.80 -2.45 11.33
N GLY A 34 13.69 -1.99 10.73
CA GLY A 34 13.07 -0.71 11.11
C GLY A 34 11.91 -0.85 12.07
N ASP A 35 11.69 0.13 12.94
CA ASP A 35 10.53 0.20 13.83
C ASP A 35 9.24 0.52 13.07
N LYS A 36 8.09 0.15 13.63
CA LYS A 36 6.77 0.36 13.02
C LYS A 36 6.50 1.79 12.51
N ASP A 37 6.98 2.80 13.24
CA ASP A 37 6.83 4.21 12.84
C ASP A 37 7.61 4.54 11.55
N ARG A 38 8.74 3.85 11.32
CA ARG A 38 9.53 3.98 10.10
C ARG A 38 8.84 3.30 8.92
N ILE A 39 8.28 2.10 9.14
CA ILE A 39 7.46 1.39 8.14
C ILE A 39 6.31 2.31 7.68
N GLU A 40 5.58 2.88 8.63
CA GLU A 40 4.46 3.79 8.33
C GLU A 40 4.92 5.01 7.53
N HIS A 41 6.02 5.65 7.94
CA HIS A 41 6.54 6.82 7.24
C HIS A 41 6.99 6.49 5.81
N LYS A 42 7.67 5.36 5.60
CA LYS A 42 8.16 4.95 4.28
C LYS A 42 7.03 4.52 3.35
N LEU A 43 6.01 3.85 3.90
CA LEU A 43 4.80 3.54 3.17
C LEU A 43 4.08 4.81 2.72
N ASP A 44 3.90 5.80 3.60
CA ASP A 44 3.32 7.10 3.22
C ASP A 44 4.12 7.81 2.13
N GLU A 45 5.44 7.86 2.29
CA GLU A 45 6.34 8.51 1.32
C GLU A 45 6.26 7.85 -0.06
N GLY A 46 6.19 6.51 -0.11
CA GLY A 46 6.10 5.76 -1.36
C GLY A 46 4.73 5.89 -2.02
N LEU A 47 3.65 5.80 -1.24
CA LEU A 47 2.28 5.96 -1.76
C LEU A 47 2.07 7.37 -2.33
N ASP A 48 2.58 8.40 -1.64
CA ASP A 48 2.54 9.79 -2.13
C ASP A 48 3.31 9.96 -3.45
N GLN A 49 4.51 9.40 -3.55
CA GLN A 49 5.30 9.42 -4.79
C GLN A 49 4.62 8.68 -5.94
N ALA A 50 3.91 7.59 -5.63
CA ALA A 50 3.14 6.82 -6.59
C ALA A 50 1.79 7.47 -6.96
N GLY A 51 1.41 8.57 -6.30
CA GLY A 51 0.14 9.26 -6.55
C GLY A 51 -1.08 8.41 -6.16
N VAL A 52 -0.92 7.53 -5.17
CA VAL A 52 -1.98 6.65 -4.67
C VAL A 52 -2.13 6.78 -3.16
N GLU A 53 -3.25 6.29 -2.65
CA GLU A 53 -3.52 6.23 -1.23
C GLU A 53 -4.24 4.93 -0.85
N LEU A 54 -3.95 4.47 0.37
CA LEU A 54 -4.70 3.41 1.05
C LEU A 54 -5.67 4.05 2.03
N ASP A 55 -6.81 3.40 2.26
CA ASP A 55 -7.65 3.81 3.38
C ASP A 55 -6.93 3.52 4.72
N SER A 56 -7.35 4.21 5.78
CA SER A 56 -6.66 4.11 7.07
C SER A 56 -6.70 2.71 7.70
N ALA A 57 -7.71 1.89 7.38
CA ALA A 57 -7.81 0.54 7.90
C ALA A 57 -6.84 -0.39 7.16
N GLU A 58 -6.83 -0.29 5.83
CA GLU A 58 -5.92 -1.03 4.95
C GLU A 58 -4.46 -0.68 5.22
N LYS A 59 -4.14 0.61 5.30
CA LYS A 59 -2.79 1.07 5.67
C LYS A 59 -2.34 0.47 7.00
N LYS A 60 -3.21 0.49 8.01
CA LYS A 60 -2.89 -0.04 9.34
C LYS A 60 -2.66 -1.55 9.30
N ARG A 61 -3.44 -2.29 8.51
CA ARG A 61 -3.25 -3.73 8.28
C ARG A 61 -1.89 -3.99 7.63
N VAL A 62 -1.60 -3.34 6.51
CA VAL A 62 -0.33 -3.47 5.79
C VAL A 62 0.87 -3.17 6.70
N VAL A 63 0.84 -2.07 7.46
CA VAL A 63 1.94 -1.75 8.40
C VAL A 63 2.11 -2.82 9.49
N GLN A 64 1.01 -3.39 10.00
CA GLN A 64 1.08 -4.49 10.96
C GLN A 64 1.63 -5.77 10.35
N ASP A 65 1.22 -6.09 9.13
CA ASP A 65 1.67 -7.29 8.42
C ASP A 65 3.17 -7.19 8.09
N ILE A 66 3.65 -6.02 7.62
CA ILE A 66 5.09 -5.79 7.38
C ILE A 66 5.89 -5.90 8.69
N ASP A 67 5.40 -5.31 9.79
CA ASP A 67 6.08 -5.37 11.09
C ASP A 67 6.17 -6.81 11.63
N ALA A 68 5.15 -7.63 11.38
CA ALA A 68 5.10 -9.03 11.80
C ALA A 68 6.08 -9.94 11.03
N LEU A 69 6.56 -9.55 9.84
CA LEU A 69 7.54 -10.34 9.07
C LEU A 69 8.89 -10.51 9.79
N LYS A 70 9.18 -9.67 10.79
CA LYS A 70 10.35 -9.85 11.66
C LYS A 70 10.30 -11.14 12.47
N ASP A 71 9.08 -11.60 12.80
CA ASP A 71 8.83 -12.82 13.54
C ASP A 71 8.56 -14.02 12.61
N ASP A 72 8.23 -13.78 11.34
CA ASP A 72 7.96 -14.79 10.30
C ASP A 72 8.51 -14.39 8.93
N GLU A 73 9.82 -14.52 8.77
CA GLU A 73 10.56 -14.20 7.53
C GLU A 73 10.10 -15.04 6.31
N GLY A 74 9.32 -16.10 6.52
CA GLY A 74 8.81 -16.98 5.47
C GLY A 74 7.45 -16.59 4.90
N ALA A 75 6.74 -15.63 5.51
CA ALA A 75 5.36 -15.28 5.14
C ALA A 75 5.23 -14.49 3.83
N GLY A 76 6.32 -13.92 3.30
CA GLY A 76 6.31 -13.13 2.07
C GLY A 76 5.76 -11.71 2.27
N THR A 77 5.85 -10.86 1.24
CA THR A 77 5.33 -9.50 1.32
C THR A 77 3.81 -9.48 1.48
N PRO A 78 3.22 -8.58 2.30
CA PRO A 78 1.77 -8.46 2.41
C PRO A 78 1.14 -7.97 1.10
N ASP A 79 0.01 -8.57 0.72
CA ASP A 79 -0.78 -8.13 -0.42
C ASP A 79 -1.59 -6.87 -0.07
N VAL A 80 -1.72 -5.92 -1.00
CA VAL A 80 -2.64 -4.77 -0.92
C VAL A 80 -4.00 -5.19 -1.48
N GLU A 81 -5.05 -5.07 -0.66
CA GLU A 81 -6.42 -5.42 -1.08
C GLU A 81 -7.04 -4.32 -1.94
N ARG A 82 -6.75 -3.05 -1.62
CA ARG A 82 -7.33 -1.92 -2.34
C ARG A 82 -6.56 -0.63 -2.14
N ALA A 83 -6.24 0.03 -3.26
CA ALA A 83 -5.78 1.41 -3.26
C ALA A 83 -6.68 2.29 -4.14
N ARG A 84 -6.46 3.61 -4.06
CA ARG A 84 -7.12 4.59 -4.93
C ARG A 84 -6.10 5.59 -5.44
N PRO A 85 -6.32 6.17 -6.63
CA PRO A 85 -5.58 7.36 -7.05
C PRO A 85 -5.79 8.48 -6.03
N LYS A 86 -4.71 9.20 -5.73
CA LYS A 86 -4.75 10.39 -4.89
C LYS A 86 -5.29 11.56 -5.73
N GLU A 87 -6.26 12.31 -5.19
CA GLU A 87 -6.81 13.50 -5.86
C GLU A 87 -5.85 14.70 -5.85
#